data_AF-A0A8T4HCJ3-F1
#
_entry.id   AF-A0A8T4HCJ3-F1
#
_cell.length_a   1.000
_cell.length_b   1.000
_cell.length_c   1.000
_cell.angle_alpha   90.00
_cell.angle_beta   90.00
_cell.angle_gamma   90.00
#
_symmetry.space_group_name_H-M   'P 1'
#
loop_
_entity.id
_entity.type
_entity.pdbx_description
1 polymer ?
#
loop_
_entity_poly.entity_id
_entity_poly.type
_entity_poly.pdbx_seq_one_letter_code
_entity_poly.pdbx_strand_id
1 'polypeptide(L)'
;MNDDWLKFKKYPHIGKPLTSGKDKMWIREYTTNSENIAKHKFVPLLHRTLSQRKYRPEENAPTDKNGKRKRSVRDKKERHIYFPSHLDSIIYSYYSNILTKAYEGYLSDKPYGSVAVAYRKIQNEHAKSGNKSNIEFAFEAFDFIEKNKDRKLSVIIADVTSFFDNLDHRILHKQWKRILGTDSLPDDHYTVYKSLVNSKYVNENELFKRFQNKLVVERYKPNDVSQKELKRKRVNKIFNLRHENVVAFCYNEEFFKEATDLIRADKPFSRKLRTAAKKGIPQGTPISATLANIYMLDFDEHMYNECFLSPKNAYYQRYSDDLILICDQDDEKYFVELINTQIEVEVNLEIQEKKTNIFRYELNSDSEFTGGIIRNNRIDKNKQLEYLGFMYDGKLIRVKTAGFSKYYRTMKRSFRRGAHFAKAAHIPSNSLFETRLYKKYTHLGAKRRLRWLPDENSITGYSPSKLYDWGNFISYLEKANMVMKVINKDDTISKQYRKVWNKFHEVKKSTYSELKISKI
;
A
#
# COMPACT_ATOMS: atom_id res chain seq x y z
N MET A 1 20.42 19.86 -2.12
CA MET A 1 19.92 18.49 -1.82
C MET A 1 18.41 18.54 -1.65
N ASN A 2 17.65 17.70 -2.37
CA ASN A 2 16.21 17.60 -2.13
C ASN A 2 15.96 16.77 -0.86
N ASP A 3 15.33 17.37 0.14
CA ASP A 3 14.90 16.69 1.38
C ASP A 3 13.64 15.82 1.13
N ASP A 4 13.70 14.92 0.14
CA ASP A 4 12.57 14.05 -0.25
C ASP A 4 12.03 13.18 0.90
N TRP A 5 12.88 12.93 1.90
CA TRP A 5 12.57 12.17 3.11
C TRP A 5 11.76 12.99 4.13
N LEU A 6 11.82 14.32 4.09
CA LEU A 6 11.21 15.20 5.09
C LEU A 6 9.71 15.38 4.83
N LYS A 7 8.90 14.47 5.38
CA LYS A 7 7.44 14.40 5.17
C LYS A 7 6.66 14.63 6.46
N PHE A 8 6.08 15.83 6.59
CA PHE A 8 5.20 16.20 7.69
C PHE A 8 3.86 15.43 7.67
N LYS A 9 3.58 14.69 8.74
CA LYS A 9 2.32 13.95 8.90
C LYS A 9 1.23 14.86 9.48
N LYS A 10 -0.03 14.55 9.20
CA LYS A 10 -1.21 15.35 9.59
C LYS A 10 -2.25 14.57 10.40
N TYR A 11 -1.95 13.33 10.78
CA TYR A 11 -2.86 12.56 11.60
C TYR A 11 -2.68 12.96 13.07
N PRO A 12 -3.74 12.98 13.89
CA PRO A 12 -3.60 13.16 15.33
C PRO A 12 -2.72 12.06 15.93
N HIS A 13 -1.83 12.46 16.83
CA HIS A 13 -0.96 11.58 17.62
C HIS A 13 -0.72 12.22 19.02
N ILE A 14 0.14 11.61 19.83
CA ILE A 14 0.72 12.19 21.03
C ILE A 14 1.75 13.25 20.62
N GLY A 15 1.71 14.41 21.27
CA GLY A 15 2.62 15.52 21.00
C GLY A 15 2.12 16.52 19.98
N LYS A 16 2.81 17.67 19.90
CA LYS A 16 2.44 18.77 19.01
C LYS A 16 2.61 18.35 17.54
N PRO A 17 1.74 18.81 16.62
CA PRO A 17 1.96 18.65 15.19
C PRO A 17 3.21 19.43 14.76
N LEU A 18 3.89 18.92 13.74
CA LEU A 18 5.04 19.58 13.11
C LEU A 18 4.62 20.17 11.76
N THR A 19 5.17 21.34 11.42
CA THR A 19 4.82 22.10 10.22
C THR A 19 6.05 22.42 9.37
N SER A 20 5.87 22.42 8.05
CA SER A 20 6.96 22.69 7.11
C SER A 20 7.48 24.13 7.15
N GLY A 21 6.66 25.08 7.61
CA GLY A 21 7.06 26.49 7.71
C GLY A 21 8.00 26.72 8.90
N LYS A 22 7.51 26.42 10.11
CA LYS A 22 8.23 26.72 11.35
C LYS A 22 9.30 25.70 11.69
N ASP A 23 9.03 24.42 11.47
CA ASP A 23 9.81 23.35 12.12
C ASP A 23 10.88 22.73 11.23
N LYS A 24 10.88 23.06 9.93
CA LYS A 24 11.73 22.42 8.92
C LYS A 24 13.22 22.46 9.26
N MET A 25 13.74 23.62 9.66
CA MET A 25 15.17 23.82 9.87
C MET A 25 15.69 22.99 11.05
N TRP A 26 15.11 23.18 12.24
CA TRP A 26 15.56 22.46 13.43
C TRP A 26 15.30 20.95 13.33
N ILE A 27 14.22 20.50 12.68
CA ILE A 27 13.97 19.06 12.48
C ILE A 27 15.06 18.46 11.60
N ARG A 28 15.48 19.17 10.55
CA ARG A 28 16.52 18.70 9.64
C ARG A 28 17.84 18.54 10.40
N GLU A 29 18.24 19.57 11.14
CA GLU A 29 19.44 19.55 11.98
C GLU A 29 19.38 18.44 13.03
N TYR A 30 18.26 18.32 13.75
CA TYR A 30 18.07 17.28 14.77
C TYR A 30 18.14 15.87 14.18
N THR A 31 17.45 15.63 13.05
CA THR A 31 17.29 14.29 12.46
C THR A 31 18.56 13.79 11.77
N THR A 32 19.36 14.70 11.22
CA THR A 32 20.59 14.36 10.47
C THR A 32 21.82 14.21 11.37
N ASN A 33 21.72 14.62 12.64
CA ASN A 33 22.77 14.44 13.63
C ASN A 33 22.62 13.06 14.29
N SER A 34 23.60 12.18 14.09
CA SER A 34 23.60 10.80 14.63
C SER A 34 23.61 10.76 16.16
N GLU A 35 24.32 11.66 16.84
CA GLU A 35 24.36 11.70 18.32
C GLU A 35 23.00 12.02 18.92
N ASN A 36 22.22 12.91 18.27
CA ASN A 36 20.85 13.20 18.68
C ASN A 36 19.97 11.95 18.58
N ILE A 37 20.12 11.18 17.50
CA ILE A 37 19.32 9.99 17.27
C ILE A 37 19.73 8.84 18.18
N ALA A 38 21.03 8.67 18.47
CA ALA A 38 21.52 7.69 19.45
C ALA A 38 20.89 7.89 20.85
N LYS A 39 20.58 9.15 21.21
CA LYS A 39 19.94 9.51 22.50
C LYS A 39 18.42 9.67 22.40
N HIS A 40 17.84 9.53 21.21
CA HIS A 40 16.43 9.84 20.96
C HIS A 40 15.48 8.85 21.65
N LYS A 41 14.45 9.38 22.30
CA LYS A 41 13.41 8.59 22.98
C LYS A 41 12.14 8.53 22.13
N PHE A 42 11.94 7.41 21.46
CA PHE A 42 10.75 7.16 20.66
C PHE A 42 9.47 7.12 21.51
N VAL A 43 8.41 7.70 20.97
CA VAL A 43 7.07 7.74 21.57
C VAL A 43 6.29 6.48 21.18
N PRO A 44 5.41 5.94 22.04
CA PRO A 44 4.58 4.79 21.68
C PRO A 44 3.81 5.01 20.37
N LEU A 45 3.82 4.01 19.49
CA LEU A 45 3.09 4.04 18.23
C LEU A 45 1.57 4.10 18.48
N LEU A 46 0.83 4.73 17.57
CA LEU A 46 -0.62 4.76 17.60
C LEU A 46 -1.16 3.58 16.79
N HIS A 47 -1.75 2.61 17.47
CA HIS A 47 -2.35 1.42 16.86
C HIS A 47 -3.77 1.70 16.37
N ARG A 48 -4.03 1.37 15.10
CA ARG A 48 -5.33 1.40 14.43
C ARG A 48 -5.62 0.08 13.74
N THR A 49 -6.85 -0.40 13.84
CA THR A 49 -7.33 -1.57 13.09
C THR A 49 -8.11 -1.12 11.85
N LEU A 50 -7.60 -1.41 10.65
CA LEU A 50 -8.36 -1.26 9.42
C LEU A 50 -9.16 -2.54 9.15
N SER A 51 -10.49 -2.42 9.07
CA SER A 51 -11.36 -3.55 8.73
C SER A 51 -11.90 -3.45 7.31
N GLN A 52 -11.82 -4.55 6.57
CA GLN A 52 -12.39 -4.67 5.23
C GLN A 52 -13.33 -5.88 5.14
N ARG A 53 -14.61 -5.62 4.84
CA ARG A 53 -15.57 -6.68 4.53
C ARG A 53 -15.24 -7.33 3.18
N LYS A 54 -15.21 -8.65 3.12
CA LYS A 54 -15.06 -9.41 1.88
C LYS A 54 -16.45 -9.86 1.39
N TYR A 55 -16.74 -9.57 0.12
CA TYR A 55 -17.97 -10.02 -0.55
C TYR A 55 -17.57 -10.95 -1.70
N ARG A 56 -17.54 -12.25 -1.42
CA ARG A 56 -17.10 -13.29 -2.35
C ARG A 56 -18.06 -14.49 -2.25
N PRO A 57 -18.32 -15.19 -3.36
CA PRO A 57 -19.01 -16.47 -3.28
C PRO A 57 -18.18 -17.47 -2.47
N GLU A 58 -18.87 -18.38 -1.80
CA GLU A 58 -18.25 -19.60 -1.30
C GLU A 58 -17.93 -20.54 -2.47
N GLU A 59 -17.01 -21.46 -2.24
CA GLU A 59 -16.54 -22.39 -3.28
C GLU A 59 -17.72 -23.19 -3.84
N ASN A 60 -18.59 -23.65 -2.96
CA ASN A 60 -19.78 -24.46 -3.24
C ASN A 60 -21.07 -23.63 -3.29
N ALA A 61 -20.98 -22.31 -3.47
CA ALA A 61 -22.18 -21.46 -3.47
C ALA A 61 -23.07 -21.74 -4.70
N PRO A 62 -24.40 -21.87 -4.52
CA PRO A 62 -25.33 -22.13 -5.61
C PRO A 62 -25.30 -21.02 -6.64
N THR A 63 -25.47 -21.38 -7.91
CA THR A 63 -25.55 -20.43 -9.02
C THR A 63 -26.96 -19.92 -9.24
N ASP A 64 -27.10 -18.65 -9.58
CA ASP A 64 -28.37 -18.11 -10.08
C ASP A 64 -28.68 -18.60 -11.50
N LYS A 65 -29.87 -18.24 -12.03
CA LYS A 65 -30.32 -18.59 -13.40
C LYS A 65 -29.36 -18.13 -14.52
N ASN A 66 -28.42 -17.23 -14.21
CA ASN A 66 -27.42 -16.70 -15.13
C ASN A 66 -26.01 -17.32 -14.88
N GLY A 67 -25.93 -18.42 -14.14
CA GLY A 67 -24.68 -19.10 -13.82
C GLY A 67 -23.80 -18.37 -12.80
N LYS A 68 -24.28 -17.32 -12.12
CA LYS A 68 -23.48 -16.58 -11.14
C LYS A 68 -23.65 -17.15 -9.74
N ARG A 69 -22.52 -17.53 -9.12
CA ARG A 69 -22.51 -17.99 -7.72
C ARG A 69 -23.03 -16.91 -6.77
N LYS A 70 -23.95 -17.31 -5.89
CA LYS A 70 -24.48 -16.48 -4.80
C LYS A 70 -23.33 -16.04 -3.90
N ARG A 71 -23.33 -14.77 -3.51
CA ARG A 71 -22.23 -14.17 -2.74
C ARG A 71 -22.62 -14.02 -1.28
N SER A 72 -21.77 -14.46 -0.37
CA SER A 72 -21.95 -14.28 1.07
C SER A 72 -21.05 -13.15 1.59
N VAL A 73 -21.46 -12.55 2.71
CA VAL A 73 -20.62 -11.61 3.46
C VAL A 73 -19.74 -12.46 4.37
N ARG A 74 -18.42 -12.46 4.12
CA ARG A 74 -17.46 -13.11 5.01
C ARG A 74 -17.04 -12.18 6.13
N ASP A 75 -16.40 -12.74 7.14
CA ASP A 75 -15.78 -11.99 8.24
C ASP A 75 -14.89 -10.85 7.74
N LYS A 76 -14.85 -9.80 8.56
CA LYS A 76 -14.01 -8.64 8.31
C LYS A 76 -12.54 -9.08 8.36
N LYS A 77 -11.80 -8.85 7.28
CA LYS A 77 -10.33 -8.92 7.34
C LYS A 77 -9.85 -7.69 8.08
N GLU A 78 -9.29 -7.89 9.26
CA GLU A 78 -8.64 -6.85 10.06
C GLU A 78 -7.16 -6.73 9.69
N ARG A 79 -6.64 -5.50 9.74
CA ARG A 79 -5.21 -5.18 9.55
C ARG A 79 -4.79 -4.21 10.64
N HIS A 80 -3.81 -4.61 11.44
CA HIS A 80 -3.23 -3.80 12.50
C HIS A 80 -2.17 -2.87 11.91
N ILE A 81 -2.32 -1.56 12.11
CA ILE A 81 -1.37 -0.55 11.61
C ILE A 81 -0.94 0.33 12.76
N TYR A 82 0.36 0.61 12.81
CA TYR A 82 1.03 1.37 13.84
C TYR A 82 1.61 2.65 13.26
N PHE A 83 1.10 3.80 13.71
CA PHE A 83 1.53 5.11 13.25
C PHE A 83 2.55 5.71 14.24
N PRO A 84 3.75 6.10 13.79
CA PRO A 84 4.71 6.79 14.65
C PRO A 84 4.26 8.22 15.01
N SER A 85 4.94 8.84 15.97
CA SER A 85 4.75 10.28 16.25
C SER A 85 5.18 11.12 15.05
N HIS A 86 4.90 12.43 15.06
CA HIS A 86 5.29 13.33 13.97
C HIS A 86 6.82 13.37 13.76
N LEU A 87 7.60 13.47 14.85
CA LEU A 87 9.07 13.50 14.80
C LEU A 87 9.63 12.12 14.45
N ASP A 88 9.17 11.08 15.14
CA ASP A 88 9.60 9.70 14.93
C ASP A 88 9.33 9.26 13.48
N SER A 89 8.21 9.69 12.88
CA SER A 89 7.92 9.44 11.47
C SER A 89 8.97 10.06 10.54
N ILE A 90 9.52 11.22 10.88
CA ILE A 90 10.54 11.90 10.08
C ILE A 90 11.88 11.19 10.26
N ILE A 91 12.24 10.81 11.49
CA ILE A 91 13.42 9.99 11.79
C ILE A 91 13.38 8.70 10.98
N TYR A 92 12.29 7.92 11.06
CA TYR A 92 12.13 6.71 10.26
C TYR A 92 12.22 6.98 8.75
N SER A 93 11.72 8.12 8.26
CA SER A 93 11.82 8.47 6.84
C SER A 93 13.25 8.81 6.41
N TYR A 94 14.02 9.45 7.29
CA TYR A 94 15.44 9.76 7.06
C TYR A 94 16.29 8.49 7.02
N TYR A 95 16.16 7.61 8.02
CA TYR A 95 16.88 6.34 8.04
C TYR A 95 16.44 5.40 6.91
N SER A 96 15.16 5.39 6.56
CA SER A 96 14.69 4.71 5.34
C SER A 96 15.42 5.21 4.09
N ASN A 97 15.63 6.52 3.96
CA ASN A 97 16.36 7.10 2.83
C ASN A 97 17.86 6.73 2.84
N ILE A 98 18.52 6.74 4.00
CA ILE A 98 19.92 6.26 4.13
C ILE A 98 20.01 4.80 3.70
N LEU A 99 19.16 3.95 4.27
CA LEU A 99 19.19 2.51 4.02
C LEU A 99 18.81 2.16 2.59
N THR A 100 17.89 2.92 1.98
CA THR A 100 17.56 2.73 0.56
C THR A 100 18.79 3.02 -0.30
N LYS A 101 19.54 4.09 -0.02
CA LYS A 101 20.78 4.36 -0.77
C LYS A 101 21.83 3.28 -0.57
N ALA A 102 22.03 2.83 0.67
CA ALA A 102 22.96 1.76 1.00
C ALA A 102 22.56 0.43 0.31
N TYR A 103 21.28 0.08 0.34
CA TYR A 103 20.72 -1.08 -0.33
C TYR A 103 20.87 -1.04 -1.85
N GLU A 104 20.54 0.08 -2.50
CA GLU A 104 20.73 0.23 -3.95
C GLU A 104 22.22 0.21 -4.33
N GLY A 105 23.08 0.80 -3.51
CA GLY A 105 24.54 0.71 -3.68
C GLY A 105 25.04 -0.72 -3.57
N TYR A 106 24.58 -1.46 -2.55
CA TYR A 106 24.91 -2.87 -2.33
C TYR A 106 24.46 -3.78 -3.49
N LEU A 107 23.38 -3.43 -4.18
CA LEU A 107 22.86 -4.20 -5.31
C LEU A 107 23.46 -3.79 -6.66
N SER A 108 24.25 -2.71 -6.73
CA SER A 108 24.65 -2.11 -8.01
C SER A 108 25.51 -3.02 -8.89
N ASP A 109 26.29 -3.91 -8.29
CA ASP A 109 27.15 -4.90 -8.94
C ASP A 109 26.57 -6.32 -8.87
N LYS A 110 25.34 -6.48 -8.35
CA LYS A 110 24.75 -7.79 -8.06
C LYS A 110 23.67 -8.15 -9.09
N PRO A 111 23.77 -9.30 -9.78
CA PRO A 111 22.83 -9.66 -10.82
C PRO A 111 21.40 -9.91 -10.29
N TYR A 112 21.29 -10.39 -9.04
CA TYR A 112 20.02 -10.52 -8.31
C TYR A 112 19.40 -9.18 -7.89
N GLY A 113 20.08 -8.04 -8.11
CA GLY A 113 19.50 -6.71 -7.91
C GLY A 113 18.28 -6.41 -8.79
N SER A 114 17.96 -7.27 -9.75
CA SER A 114 16.82 -7.16 -10.67
C SER A 114 15.51 -7.76 -10.14
N VAL A 115 15.54 -8.69 -9.19
CA VAL A 115 14.35 -9.51 -8.84
C VAL A 115 13.42 -8.89 -7.81
N ALA A 116 13.97 -8.12 -6.87
CA ALA A 116 13.21 -7.44 -5.82
C ALA A 116 12.71 -6.07 -6.30
N VAL A 117 11.46 -5.95 -6.73
CA VAL A 117 10.98 -4.77 -7.48
C VAL A 117 10.16 -3.77 -6.65
N ALA A 118 9.60 -4.20 -5.51
CA ALA A 118 8.74 -3.33 -4.70
C ALA A 118 9.51 -2.24 -3.94
N TYR A 119 8.87 -1.08 -3.77
CA TYR A 119 9.35 0.07 -2.98
C TYR A 119 10.67 0.71 -3.44
N ARG A 120 11.18 0.32 -4.61
CA ARG A 120 12.41 0.85 -5.20
C ARG A 120 12.12 1.84 -6.31
N LYS A 121 13.09 2.70 -6.62
CA LYS A 121 13.04 3.66 -7.73
C LYS A 121 13.76 3.06 -8.95
N ILE A 122 13.14 2.06 -9.59
CA ILE A 122 13.70 1.40 -10.77
C ILE A 122 13.35 2.21 -12.02
N GLN A 123 14.35 2.63 -12.78
CA GLN A 123 14.17 3.44 -13.98
C GLN A 123 13.38 2.67 -15.04
N ASN A 124 12.49 3.36 -15.76
CA ASN A 124 11.85 2.79 -16.94
C ASN A 124 12.66 3.20 -18.18
N GLU A 125 13.38 2.25 -18.76
CA GLU A 125 14.24 2.45 -19.93
C GLU A 125 13.45 2.84 -21.19
N HIS A 126 12.19 2.41 -21.29
CA HIS A 126 11.33 2.68 -22.44
C HIS A 126 10.54 3.99 -22.31
N ALA A 127 10.67 4.72 -21.21
CA ALA A 127 9.95 5.97 -20.97
C ALA A 127 10.90 7.17 -20.95
N LYS A 128 10.49 8.26 -21.61
CA LYS A 128 11.21 9.56 -21.59
C LYS A 128 11.44 10.09 -20.16
N SER A 129 10.60 9.69 -19.20
CA SER A 129 10.77 10.02 -17.79
C SER A 129 9.96 9.06 -16.91
N GLY A 130 10.44 8.83 -15.68
CA GLY A 130 9.72 8.11 -14.64
C GLY A 130 10.23 6.70 -14.38
N ASN A 131 9.82 6.16 -13.23
CA ASN A 131 10.18 4.84 -12.77
C ASN A 131 9.12 3.80 -13.15
N LYS A 132 9.53 2.54 -13.20
CA LYS A 132 8.62 1.39 -13.30
C LYS A 132 7.63 1.41 -12.13
N SER A 133 6.42 0.95 -12.40
CA SER A 133 5.34 0.78 -11.43
C SER A 133 4.85 -0.67 -11.46
N ASN A 134 3.86 -0.98 -10.61
CA ASN A 134 3.24 -2.31 -10.59
C ASN A 134 2.67 -2.76 -11.95
N ILE A 135 2.43 -1.83 -12.88
CA ILE A 135 1.97 -2.11 -14.24
C ILE A 135 3.11 -2.74 -15.06
N GLU A 136 4.28 -2.09 -15.07
CA GLU A 136 5.46 -2.56 -15.80
C GLU A 136 5.98 -3.88 -15.23
N PHE A 137 6.03 -4.04 -13.89
CA PHE A 137 6.45 -5.30 -13.27
C PHE A 137 5.48 -6.47 -13.53
N ALA A 138 4.18 -6.18 -13.71
CA ALA A 138 3.23 -7.20 -14.12
C ALA A 138 3.43 -7.56 -15.60
N PHE A 139 3.69 -6.55 -16.44
CA PHE A 139 3.97 -6.73 -17.85
C PHE A 139 5.20 -7.62 -18.07
N GLU A 140 6.30 -7.40 -17.35
CA GLU A 140 7.53 -8.20 -17.47
C GLU A 140 7.27 -9.69 -17.22
N ALA A 141 6.51 -10.02 -16.18
CA ALA A 141 6.12 -11.41 -15.90
C ALA A 141 5.23 -12.01 -17.01
N PHE A 142 4.25 -11.27 -17.53
CA PHE A 142 3.40 -11.76 -18.63
C PHE A 142 4.16 -11.84 -19.96
N ASP A 143 5.08 -10.92 -20.22
CA ASP A 143 5.93 -10.91 -21.41
C ASP A 143 6.87 -12.12 -21.43
N PHE A 144 7.39 -12.53 -20.26
CA PHE A 144 8.11 -13.81 -20.14
C PHE A 144 7.24 -15.00 -20.56
N ILE A 145 5.97 -15.07 -20.12
CA ILE A 145 5.04 -16.12 -20.54
C ILE A 145 4.83 -16.08 -22.06
N GLU A 146 4.58 -14.90 -22.61
CA GLU A 146 4.33 -14.72 -24.06
C GLU A 146 5.52 -15.14 -24.93
N LYS A 147 6.75 -14.86 -24.48
CA LYS A 147 7.98 -15.24 -25.18
C LYS A 147 8.34 -16.72 -25.09
N ASN A 148 7.67 -17.47 -24.20
CA ASN A 148 7.95 -18.88 -23.92
C ASN A 148 6.70 -19.77 -24.12
N LYS A 149 5.78 -19.36 -25.01
CA LYS A 149 4.52 -20.08 -25.27
C LYS A 149 4.68 -21.45 -25.93
N ASP A 150 5.84 -21.69 -26.53
CA ASP A 150 6.27 -22.97 -27.06
C ASP A 150 6.52 -24.01 -25.96
N ARG A 151 6.74 -23.57 -24.72
CA ARG A 151 6.98 -24.42 -23.55
C ARG A 151 5.69 -24.72 -22.79
N LYS A 152 5.71 -25.81 -22.02
CA LYS A 152 4.70 -26.10 -21.00
C LYS A 152 5.07 -25.36 -19.73
N LEU A 153 4.35 -24.29 -19.42
CA LEU A 153 4.72 -23.39 -18.33
C LEU A 153 3.87 -23.60 -17.07
N SER A 154 4.55 -23.55 -15.92
CA SER A 154 3.96 -23.40 -14.59
C SER A 154 4.25 -22.03 -14.03
N VAL A 155 3.20 -21.36 -13.54
CA VAL A 155 3.28 -20.06 -12.85
C VAL A 155 2.90 -20.26 -11.39
N ILE A 156 3.89 -20.10 -10.51
CA ILE A 156 3.76 -20.24 -9.06
C ILE A 156 3.61 -18.85 -8.46
N ILE A 157 2.49 -18.62 -7.77
CA ILE A 157 2.21 -17.39 -7.02
C ILE A 157 2.20 -17.74 -5.53
N ALA A 158 3.18 -17.24 -4.78
CA ALA A 158 3.29 -17.44 -3.34
C ALA A 158 3.08 -16.12 -2.56
N ASP A 159 2.41 -16.20 -1.40
CA ASP A 159 2.15 -15.09 -0.47
C ASP A 159 2.71 -15.42 0.91
N VAL A 160 3.65 -14.61 1.41
CA VAL A 160 4.26 -14.83 2.73
C VAL A 160 3.32 -14.36 3.83
N THR A 161 2.96 -15.25 4.76
CA THR A 161 1.91 -14.95 5.73
C THR A 161 2.40 -14.04 6.84
N SER A 162 1.63 -12.97 7.08
CA SER A 162 1.91 -11.98 8.14
C SER A 162 3.37 -11.53 8.12
N PHE A 163 3.91 -11.31 6.91
CA PHE A 163 5.33 -11.05 6.63
C PHE A 163 5.98 -10.12 7.65
N PHE A 164 5.43 -8.91 7.82
CA PHE A 164 5.95 -7.92 8.76
C PHE A 164 5.87 -8.37 10.23
N ASP A 165 4.86 -9.14 10.61
CA ASP A 165 4.66 -9.58 12.00
C ASP A 165 5.60 -10.72 12.40
N ASN A 166 6.22 -11.40 11.42
CA ASN A 166 7.01 -12.60 11.62
C ASN A 166 8.51 -12.43 11.34
N LEU A 167 9.00 -11.26 10.88
CA LEU A 167 10.42 -11.05 10.59
C LEU A 167 11.33 -11.39 11.79
N ASP A 168 12.35 -12.21 11.58
CA ASP A 168 13.33 -12.53 12.61
C ASP A 168 14.24 -11.32 12.88
N HIS A 169 14.32 -10.92 14.15
CA HIS A 169 15.10 -9.75 14.54
C HIS A 169 16.60 -9.92 14.32
N ARG A 170 17.13 -11.14 14.45
CA ARG A 170 18.56 -11.45 14.26
C ARG A 170 18.94 -11.37 12.79
N ILE A 171 18.12 -11.95 11.91
CA ILE A 171 18.31 -11.87 10.46
C ILE A 171 18.23 -10.42 10.01
N LEU A 172 17.22 -9.67 10.46
CA LEU A 172 17.09 -8.25 10.12
C LEU A 172 18.33 -7.45 10.55
N HIS A 173 18.86 -7.70 11.75
CA HIS A 173 20.07 -7.05 12.25
C HIS A 173 21.30 -7.42 11.40
N LYS A 174 21.48 -8.70 11.06
CA LYS A 174 22.55 -9.18 10.17
C LYS A 174 22.51 -8.47 8.82
N GLN A 175 21.35 -8.45 8.16
CA GLN A 175 21.21 -7.85 6.82
C GLN A 175 21.39 -6.34 6.84
N TRP A 176 20.91 -5.67 7.89
CA TRP A 176 21.11 -4.23 8.06
C TRP A 176 22.60 -3.89 8.16
N LYS A 177 23.38 -4.66 8.92
CA LYS A 177 24.84 -4.52 8.98
C LYS A 177 25.52 -4.80 7.63
N ARG A 178 25.07 -5.86 6.93
CA ARG A 178 25.59 -6.28 5.61
C ARG A 178 25.52 -5.14 4.60
N ILE A 179 24.36 -4.49 4.44
CA ILE A 179 24.22 -3.40 3.46
C ILE A 179 24.96 -2.12 3.84
N LEU A 180 25.27 -1.93 5.13
CA LEU A 180 26.07 -0.79 5.59
C LEU A 180 27.58 -1.07 5.52
N GLY A 181 27.99 -2.32 5.32
CA GLY A 181 29.40 -2.72 5.33
C GLY A 181 30.05 -2.56 6.72
N THR A 182 29.32 -2.89 7.79
CA THR A 182 29.78 -2.70 9.19
C THR A 182 29.67 -3.98 10.01
N ASP A 183 30.60 -4.19 10.95
CA ASP A 183 30.57 -5.34 11.86
C ASP A 183 29.55 -5.18 13.00
N SER A 184 29.28 -3.94 13.39
CA SER A 184 28.28 -3.52 14.37
C SER A 184 27.44 -2.37 13.85
N LEU A 185 26.14 -2.34 14.17
CA LEU A 185 25.31 -1.18 13.83
C LEU A 185 25.81 0.05 14.60
N PRO A 186 25.98 1.21 13.93
CA PRO A 186 26.21 2.48 14.61
C PRO A 186 25.12 2.77 15.64
N ASP A 187 25.43 3.51 16.72
CA ASP A 187 24.53 3.71 17.87
C ASP A 187 23.17 4.29 17.50
N ASP A 188 23.15 5.20 16.53
CA ASP A 188 21.96 5.85 16.01
C ASP A 188 21.09 4.87 15.20
N HIS A 189 21.71 4.08 14.33
CA HIS A 189 21.07 2.97 13.62
C HIS A 189 20.55 1.90 14.58
N TYR A 190 21.32 1.53 15.60
CA TYR A 190 20.90 0.56 16.61
C TYR A 190 19.71 1.09 17.41
N THR A 191 19.68 2.39 17.71
CA THR A 191 18.55 3.04 18.40
C THR A 191 17.26 2.98 17.58
N VAL A 192 17.35 3.21 16.26
CA VAL A 192 16.23 3.06 15.31
C VAL A 192 15.82 1.60 15.15
N TYR A 193 16.77 0.67 15.05
CA TYR A 193 16.49 -0.77 15.01
C TYR A 193 15.75 -1.21 16.28
N LYS A 194 16.26 -0.82 17.46
CA LYS A 194 15.70 -1.14 18.77
C LYS A 194 14.28 -0.63 18.93
N SER A 195 13.96 0.56 18.42
CA SER A 195 12.61 1.13 18.50
C SER A 195 11.57 0.36 17.67
N LEU A 196 12.01 -0.34 16.62
CA LEU A 196 11.15 -1.18 15.78
C LEU A 196 10.95 -2.57 16.38
N VAL A 197 12.02 -3.23 16.84
CA VAL A 197 11.95 -4.60 17.37
C VAL A 197 11.36 -4.66 18.78
N ASN A 198 11.51 -3.59 19.56
CA ASN A 198 10.91 -3.41 20.88
C ASN A 198 9.82 -2.33 20.89
N SER A 199 9.09 -2.20 19.77
CA SER A 199 8.08 -1.15 19.60
C SER A 199 6.99 -1.25 20.67
N LYS A 200 6.69 -0.12 21.30
CA LYS A 200 5.52 0.04 22.18
C LYS A 200 4.40 0.75 21.43
N TYR A 201 3.15 0.53 21.83
CA TYR A 201 2.02 1.19 21.21
C TYR A 201 0.89 1.52 22.19
N VAL A 202 -0.01 2.39 21.75
CA VAL A 202 -1.29 2.72 22.39
C VAL A 202 -2.43 2.52 21.41
N ASN A 203 -3.57 2.02 21.87
CA ASN A 203 -4.75 1.90 21.01
C ASN A 203 -5.40 3.26 20.78
N GLU A 204 -5.72 3.59 19.53
CA GLU A 204 -6.33 4.89 19.19
C GLU A 204 -7.64 5.14 19.94
N ASN A 205 -8.51 4.14 20.05
CA ASN A 205 -9.80 4.31 20.72
C ASN A 205 -9.65 4.55 22.23
N GLU A 206 -8.66 3.94 22.87
CA GLU A 206 -8.40 4.09 24.30
C GLU A 206 -7.77 5.46 24.58
N LEU A 207 -6.79 5.86 23.77
CA LEU A 207 -6.18 7.18 23.82
C LEU A 207 -7.23 8.28 23.57
N PHE A 208 -8.10 8.11 22.58
CA PHE A 208 -9.22 9.01 22.33
C PHE A 208 -10.11 9.14 23.56
N LYS A 209 -10.57 8.02 24.14
CA LYS A 209 -11.45 8.04 25.32
C LYS A 209 -10.81 8.77 26.51
N ARG A 210 -9.51 8.56 26.75
CA ARG A 210 -8.76 9.23 27.83
C ARG A 210 -8.73 10.74 27.66
N PHE A 211 -8.55 11.24 26.44
CA PHE A 211 -8.35 12.66 26.15
C PHE A 211 -9.55 13.36 25.50
N GLN A 212 -10.68 12.68 25.29
CA GLN A 212 -11.82 13.20 24.50
C GLN A 212 -12.38 14.54 24.99
N ASN A 213 -12.20 14.89 26.26
CA ASN A 213 -12.65 16.15 26.85
C ASN A 213 -11.66 17.31 26.67
N LYS A 214 -10.40 17.02 26.30
CA LYS A 214 -9.30 17.98 26.22
C LYS A 214 -8.37 17.70 25.03
N LEU A 215 -8.93 17.31 23.89
CA LEU A 215 -8.15 17.12 22.65
C LEU A 215 -7.58 18.45 22.16
N VAL A 216 -6.46 18.41 21.44
CA VAL A 216 -5.83 19.59 20.85
C VAL A 216 -6.37 19.81 19.45
N VAL A 217 -7.07 20.91 19.25
CA VAL A 217 -7.64 21.32 17.95
C VAL A 217 -6.94 22.55 17.40
N GLU A 218 -6.84 22.62 16.09
CA GLU A 218 -6.34 23.81 15.38
C GLU A 218 -7.52 24.70 14.95
N ARG A 219 -7.47 25.99 15.29
CA ARG A 219 -8.49 27.00 14.95
C ARG A 219 -7.83 28.27 14.43
N TYR A 220 -8.55 29.02 13.61
CA TYR A 220 -8.17 30.39 13.30
C TYR A 220 -8.33 31.27 14.55
N LYS A 221 -7.46 32.26 14.70
CA LYS A 221 -7.60 33.25 15.76
C LYS A 221 -8.90 34.05 15.55
N PRO A 222 -9.54 34.54 16.63
CA PRO A 222 -10.70 35.42 16.49
C PRO A 222 -10.36 36.60 15.58
N ASN A 223 -11.19 36.83 14.55
CA ASN A 223 -11.04 37.90 13.57
C ASN A 223 -9.77 37.85 12.68
N ASP A 224 -9.03 36.74 12.65
CA ASP A 224 -7.84 36.56 11.80
C ASP A 224 -7.88 35.22 11.06
N VAL A 225 -8.09 35.30 9.74
CA VAL A 225 -8.14 34.14 8.83
C VAL A 225 -6.77 33.68 8.34
N SER A 226 -5.70 34.37 8.70
CA SER A 226 -4.33 34.06 8.31
C SER A 226 -3.61 33.25 9.38
N GLN A 227 -3.84 33.55 10.67
CA GLN A 227 -3.16 32.91 11.79
C GLN A 227 -4.00 31.86 12.49
N LYS A 228 -3.33 30.78 12.89
CA LYS A 228 -3.95 29.68 13.61
C LYS A 228 -3.37 29.52 15.01
N GLU A 229 -4.19 29.00 15.91
CA GLU A 229 -3.84 28.69 17.30
C GLU A 229 -4.32 27.29 17.69
N LEU A 230 -3.69 26.74 18.72
CA LEU A 230 -4.06 25.45 19.31
C LEU A 230 -4.97 25.69 20.51
N LYS A 231 -6.14 25.04 20.52
CA LYS A 231 -7.13 25.11 21.60
C LYS A 231 -7.46 23.72 22.13
N ARG A 232 -7.91 23.64 23.39
CA ARG A 232 -8.46 22.41 23.97
C ARG A 232 -9.95 22.34 23.68
N LYS A 233 -10.44 21.18 23.22
CA LYS A 233 -11.86 20.99 22.92
C LYS A 233 -12.32 19.57 23.22
N ARG A 234 -13.53 19.45 23.75
CA ARG A 234 -14.25 18.17 23.86
C ARG A 234 -14.77 17.71 22.50
N VAL A 235 -14.52 16.45 22.15
CA VAL A 235 -15.05 15.81 20.94
C VAL A 235 -15.74 14.51 21.33
N ASN A 236 -17.04 14.41 21.08
CA ASN A 236 -17.85 13.28 21.57
C ASN A 236 -17.60 11.95 20.84
N LYS A 237 -17.22 12.00 19.56
CA LYS A 237 -17.11 10.79 18.73
C LYS A 237 -15.84 10.83 17.89
N ILE A 238 -15.12 9.72 17.83
CA ILE A 238 -13.81 9.64 17.17
C ILE A 238 -13.86 9.94 15.66
N PHE A 239 -14.96 9.65 14.98
CA PHE A 239 -15.08 9.97 13.56
C PHE A 239 -15.20 11.49 13.30
N ASN A 240 -15.42 12.30 14.33
CA ASN A 240 -15.45 13.77 14.23
C ASN A 240 -14.06 14.40 14.32
N LEU A 241 -12.99 13.66 14.62
CA LEU A 241 -11.63 14.22 14.75
C LEU A 241 -11.24 15.09 13.55
N ARG A 242 -11.56 14.65 12.33
CA ARG A 242 -11.28 15.40 11.10
C ARG A 242 -12.17 16.63 10.93
N HIS A 243 -13.45 16.53 11.26
CA HIS A 243 -14.37 17.67 11.17
C HIS A 243 -13.96 18.77 12.15
N GLU A 244 -13.52 18.36 13.34
CA GLU A 244 -13.10 19.23 14.42
C GLU A 244 -11.65 19.71 14.28
N ASN A 245 -10.94 19.39 13.20
CA ASN A 245 -9.51 19.67 13.01
C ASN A 245 -8.67 19.36 14.27
N VAL A 246 -8.90 18.19 14.87
CA VAL A 246 -8.02 17.69 15.93
C VAL A 246 -6.66 17.42 15.30
N VAL A 247 -5.60 17.90 15.95
CA VAL A 247 -4.21 17.75 15.48
C VAL A 247 -3.35 16.92 16.43
N ALA A 248 -3.76 16.78 17.69
CA ALA A 248 -3.14 15.89 18.66
C ALA A 248 -4.17 15.40 19.69
N PHE A 249 -3.95 14.20 20.24
CA PHE A 249 -4.75 13.70 21.35
C PHE A 249 -4.39 14.43 22.65
N CYS A 250 -3.10 14.65 22.88
CA CYS A 250 -2.54 15.27 24.08
C CYS A 250 -1.10 15.75 23.80
N TYR A 251 -0.53 16.52 24.72
CA TYR A 251 0.90 16.85 24.66
C TYR A 251 1.75 15.71 25.24
N ASN A 252 3.04 15.67 24.90
CA ASN A 252 3.96 14.59 25.32
C ASN A 252 4.02 14.46 26.86
N GLU A 253 4.29 15.57 27.55
CA GLU A 253 4.39 15.60 29.02
C GLU A 253 3.11 15.12 29.70
N GLU A 254 1.96 15.57 29.19
CA GLU A 254 0.63 15.17 29.67
C GLU A 254 0.40 13.66 29.50
N PHE A 255 0.79 13.09 28.36
CA PHE A 255 0.67 11.65 28.13
C PHE A 255 1.51 10.84 29.13
N PHE A 256 2.78 11.21 29.32
CA PHE A 256 3.67 10.49 30.23
C PHE A 256 3.33 10.70 31.71
N LYS A 257 2.55 11.73 32.04
CA LYS A 257 2.03 11.94 33.40
C LYS A 257 0.75 11.16 33.69
N GLU A 258 -0.17 11.08 32.73
CA GLU A 258 -1.56 10.64 32.99
C GLU A 258 -1.99 9.36 32.25
N ALA A 259 -1.18 8.86 31.29
CA ALA A 259 -1.63 7.83 30.35
C ALA A 259 -0.57 6.75 30.02
N THR A 260 0.43 6.59 30.88
CA THR A 260 1.45 5.54 30.76
C THR A 260 0.86 4.13 30.92
N ASP A 261 -0.26 3.99 31.62
CA ASP A 261 -1.04 2.77 31.75
C ASP A 261 -1.63 2.27 30.41
N LEU A 262 -1.74 3.13 29.40
CA LEU A 262 -2.22 2.75 28.07
C LEU A 262 -1.14 2.11 27.19
N ILE A 263 0.13 2.15 27.62
CA ILE A 263 1.27 1.65 26.85
C ILE A 263 1.28 0.13 26.85
N ARG A 264 1.33 -0.46 25.65
CA ARG A 264 1.40 -1.89 25.43
C ARG A 264 2.72 -2.27 24.78
N ALA A 265 3.30 -3.38 25.22
CA ALA A 265 4.52 -3.97 24.67
C ALA A 265 4.25 -5.28 23.90
N ASP A 266 3.14 -5.95 24.20
CA ASP A 266 2.77 -7.21 23.56
C ASP A 266 2.01 -6.94 22.26
N LYS A 267 2.47 -7.51 21.14
CA LYS A 267 1.69 -7.48 19.90
C LYS A 267 0.36 -8.22 20.13
N PRO A 268 -0.76 -7.77 19.56
CA PRO A 268 -2.08 -8.40 19.74
C PRO A 268 -2.23 -9.76 19.02
N PHE A 269 -1.15 -10.51 18.77
CA PHE A 269 -1.21 -11.79 18.05
C PHE A 269 -0.86 -12.99 18.94
N SER A 270 -1.83 -13.89 19.03
CA SER A 270 -1.82 -15.25 19.62
C SER A 270 -1.55 -15.36 21.13
N ARG A 271 -2.63 -15.59 21.88
CA ARG A 271 -2.65 -16.08 23.27
C ARG A 271 -1.89 -17.41 23.47
N LYS A 272 -1.44 -18.08 22.39
CA LYS A 272 -0.73 -19.38 22.42
C LYS A 272 0.80 -19.29 22.41
N LEU A 273 1.42 -18.13 22.16
CA LEU A 273 2.89 -17.99 22.09
C LEU A 273 3.41 -17.03 23.15
N ARG A 274 3.24 -17.38 24.43
CA ARG A 274 3.87 -16.64 25.55
C ARG A 274 5.39 -16.90 25.68
N THR A 275 5.93 -17.82 24.90
CA THR A 275 7.31 -18.34 25.04
C THR A 275 8.18 -18.25 23.78
N ALA A 276 7.68 -17.75 22.65
CA ALA A 276 8.52 -17.59 21.45
C ALA A 276 9.26 -16.24 21.44
N ALA A 277 10.48 -16.26 20.92
CA ALA A 277 11.27 -15.05 20.65
C ALA A 277 10.42 -13.96 19.99
N LYS A 278 10.58 -12.70 20.41
CA LYS A 278 9.87 -11.58 19.80
C LYS A 278 10.23 -11.52 18.31
N LYS A 279 9.21 -11.58 17.44
CA LYS A 279 9.36 -11.49 15.97
C LYS A 279 8.58 -10.30 15.42
N GLY A 280 8.99 -9.85 14.24
CA GLY A 280 8.36 -8.86 13.38
C GLY A 280 8.62 -7.40 13.73
N ILE A 281 8.24 -6.50 12.82
CA ILE A 281 8.31 -5.04 12.96
C ILE A 281 6.93 -4.40 12.76
N PRO A 282 6.67 -3.22 13.33
CA PRO A 282 5.37 -2.54 13.17
C PRO A 282 5.08 -2.16 11.71
N GLN A 283 3.93 -2.60 11.19
CA GLN A 283 3.44 -2.15 9.88
C GLN A 283 2.89 -0.72 9.97
N GLY A 284 3.33 0.17 9.08
CA GLY A 284 2.87 1.57 9.01
C GLY A 284 3.95 2.61 9.30
N THR A 285 5.13 2.18 9.76
CA THR A 285 6.29 3.08 9.85
C THR A 285 6.86 3.35 8.45
N PRO A 286 7.44 4.54 8.20
CA PRO A 286 8.06 4.86 6.92
C PRO A 286 9.24 3.94 6.51
N ILE A 287 9.87 3.26 7.46
CA ILE A 287 11.06 2.45 7.25
C ILE A 287 10.76 0.96 6.97
N SER A 288 9.59 0.46 7.38
CA SER A 288 9.25 -0.98 7.28
C SER A 288 9.39 -1.54 5.86
N ALA A 289 9.04 -0.74 4.84
CA ALA A 289 9.11 -1.16 3.45
C ALA A 289 10.56 -1.38 2.96
N THR A 290 11.49 -0.52 3.36
CA THR A 290 12.92 -0.68 3.06
C THR A 290 13.48 -1.91 3.76
N LEU A 291 13.10 -2.12 5.03
CA LEU A 291 13.54 -3.27 5.83
C LEU A 291 13.04 -4.60 5.28
N ALA A 292 11.84 -4.63 4.68
CA ALA A 292 11.32 -5.80 4.00
C ALA A 292 12.25 -6.29 2.87
N ASN A 293 12.80 -5.36 2.09
CA ASN A 293 13.72 -5.71 1.01
C ASN A 293 15.08 -6.13 1.54
N ILE A 294 15.62 -5.40 2.53
CA ILE A 294 16.90 -5.74 3.17
C ILE A 294 16.85 -7.13 3.80
N TYR A 295 15.74 -7.47 4.44
CA TYR A 295 15.55 -8.77 5.08
C TYR A 295 15.60 -9.95 4.11
N MET A 296 15.08 -9.77 2.90
CA MET A 296 14.94 -10.82 1.88
C MET A 296 16.17 -10.99 0.98
N LEU A 297 17.30 -10.33 1.29
CA LEU A 297 18.49 -10.34 0.43
C LEU A 297 19.03 -11.74 0.13
N ASP A 298 19.28 -12.56 1.16
CA ASP A 298 19.83 -13.91 1.02
C ASP A 298 18.87 -14.77 0.16
N PHE A 299 17.56 -14.68 0.45
CA PHE A 299 16.51 -15.37 -0.29
C PHE A 299 16.47 -14.97 -1.77
N ASP A 300 16.50 -13.67 -2.07
CA ASP A 300 16.46 -13.15 -3.44
C ASP A 300 17.72 -13.57 -4.23
N GLU A 301 18.88 -13.58 -3.57
CA GLU A 301 20.15 -14.05 -4.14
C GLU A 301 20.08 -15.54 -4.50
N HIS A 302 19.60 -16.38 -3.59
CA HIS A 302 19.45 -17.81 -3.84
C HIS A 302 18.43 -18.11 -4.95
N MET A 303 17.24 -17.51 -4.88
CA MET A 303 16.20 -17.67 -5.90
C MET A 303 16.67 -17.21 -7.28
N TYR A 304 17.44 -16.11 -7.35
CA TYR A 304 18.04 -15.66 -8.60
C TYR A 304 18.98 -16.70 -9.20
N ASN A 305 19.90 -17.26 -8.39
CA ASN A 305 20.86 -18.26 -8.87
C ASN A 305 20.13 -19.49 -9.44
N GLU A 306 19.12 -19.99 -8.73
CA GLU A 306 18.34 -21.16 -9.15
C GLU A 306 17.48 -20.90 -10.39
N CYS A 307 16.98 -19.69 -10.59
CA CYS A 307 16.10 -19.38 -11.72
C CYS A 307 16.86 -18.98 -13.00
N PHE A 308 17.94 -18.21 -12.84
CA PHE A 308 18.61 -17.52 -13.96
C PHE A 308 19.98 -18.08 -14.30
N LEU A 309 20.70 -18.71 -13.36
CA LEU A 309 22.04 -19.29 -13.62
C LEU A 309 21.98 -20.79 -13.86
N SER A 310 20.94 -21.46 -13.36
CA SER A 310 20.69 -22.87 -13.65
C SER A 310 20.18 -23.05 -15.10
N PRO A 311 20.30 -24.25 -15.70
CA PRO A 311 19.78 -24.51 -17.04
C PRO A 311 18.25 -24.47 -17.15
N LYS A 312 17.52 -24.17 -16.07
CA LYS A 312 16.05 -24.25 -15.98
C LYS A 312 15.31 -23.08 -16.63
N ASN A 313 16.03 -22.03 -17.07
CA ASN A 313 15.49 -20.85 -17.77
C ASN A 313 14.13 -20.39 -17.20
N ALA A 314 14.13 -20.06 -15.90
CA ALA A 314 12.95 -19.67 -15.15
C ALA A 314 12.95 -18.16 -14.88
N TYR A 315 11.77 -17.60 -14.66
CA TYR A 315 11.59 -16.21 -14.27
C TYR A 315 11.22 -16.11 -12.80
N TYR A 316 11.84 -15.19 -12.08
CA TYR A 316 11.50 -14.91 -10.69
C TYR A 316 11.42 -13.40 -10.42
N GLN A 317 10.39 -12.99 -9.69
CA GLN A 317 10.23 -11.60 -9.25
C GLN A 317 9.51 -11.53 -7.90
N ARG A 318 9.99 -10.66 -7.01
CA ARG A 318 9.39 -10.36 -5.70
C ARG A 318 8.86 -8.94 -5.63
N TYR A 319 7.56 -8.82 -5.37
CA TYR A 319 6.92 -7.55 -5.08
C TYR A 319 6.49 -7.53 -3.60
N SER A 320 7.39 -7.08 -2.71
CA SER A 320 7.18 -7.07 -1.26
C SER A 320 7.02 -8.51 -0.74
N ASP A 321 5.78 -8.88 -0.41
CA ASP A 321 5.31 -10.17 0.13
C ASP A 321 4.75 -11.08 -0.97
N ASP A 322 4.40 -10.54 -2.14
CA ASP A 322 3.91 -11.28 -3.30
C ASP A 322 5.09 -11.77 -4.16
N LEU A 323 5.19 -13.08 -4.36
CA LEU A 323 6.21 -13.75 -5.17
C LEU A 323 5.57 -14.31 -6.44
N ILE A 324 6.27 -14.19 -7.58
CA ILE A 324 5.93 -14.89 -8.82
C ILE A 324 7.16 -15.63 -9.34
N LEU A 325 6.96 -16.89 -9.71
CA LEU A 325 7.95 -17.72 -10.40
C LEU A 325 7.31 -18.39 -11.61
N ILE A 326 7.97 -18.35 -12.76
CA ILE A 326 7.52 -18.99 -14.00
C ILE A 326 8.61 -19.96 -14.46
N CYS A 327 8.27 -21.23 -14.62
CA CYS A 327 9.21 -22.31 -14.96
C CYS A 327 8.54 -23.33 -15.89
N ASP A 328 9.31 -24.30 -16.38
CA ASP A 328 8.74 -25.47 -17.05
C ASP A 328 7.93 -26.31 -16.07
N GLN A 329 6.86 -26.95 -16.56
CA GLN A 329 6.01 -27.82 -15.74
C GLN A 329 6.80 -28.98 -15.10
N ASP A 330 7.87 -29.44 -15.74
CA ASP A 330 8.73 -30.52 -15.22
C ASP A 330 9.54 -30.06 -13.98
N ASP A 331 9.84 -28.76 -13.89
CA ASP A 331 10.57 -28.16 -12.76
C ASP A 331 9.62 -27.62 -11.67
N GLU A 332 8.30 -27.72 -11.86
CA GLU A 332 7.31 -27.14 -10.94
C GLU A 332 7.51 -27.64 -9.50
N LYS A 333 7.66 -28.95 -9.31
CA LYS A 333 7.84 -29.55 -7.97
C LYS A 333 9.10 -29.03 -7.31
N TYR A 334 10.20 -29.00 -8.06
CA TYR A 334 11.48 -28.48 -7.59
C TYR A 334 11.36 -27.05 -7.06
N PHE A 335 10.76 -26.15 -7.84
CA PHE A 335 10.63 -24.75 -7.44
C PHE A 335 9.62 -24.52 -6.30
N VAL A 336 8.56 -25.32 -6.22
CA VAL A 336 7.64 -25.28 -5.07
C VAL A 336 8.37 -25.68 -3.79
N GLU A 337 9.14 -26.77 -3.83
CA GLU A 337 9.93 -27.26 -2.70
C GLU A 337 11.04 -26.27 -2.32
N LEU A 338 11.71 -25.67 -3.32
CA LEU A 338 12.73 -24.65 -3.13
C LEU A 338 12.16 -23.43 -2.39
N ILE A 339 11.04 -22.88 -2.86
CA ILE A 339 10.40 -21.72 -2.21
C ILE A 339 10.03 -22.06 -0.77
N ASN A 340 9.46 -23.23 -0.52
CA ASN A 340 9.07 -23.66 0.83
C ASN A 340 10.29 -23.81 1.75
N THR A 341 11.33 -24.51 1.27
CA THR A 341 12.56 -24.77 2.03
C THR A 341 13.29 -23.47 2.33
N GLN A 342 13.45 -22.58 1.35
CA GLN A 342 14.21 -21.35 1.53
C GLN A 342 13.49 -20.35 2.45
N ILE A 343 12.17 -20.28 2.41
CA ILE A 343 11.42 -19.45 3.35
C ILE A 343 11.54 -19.98 4.79
N GLU A 344 11.60 -21.30 4.97
CA GLU A 344 11.80 -21.91 6.28
C GLU A 344 13.24 -21.71 6.79
N VAL A 345 14.24 -22.00 5.96
CA VAL A 345 15.67 -22.03 6.34
C VAL A 345 16.28 -20.63 6.41
N GLU A 346 16.17 -19.84 5.34
CA GLU A 346 16.86 -18.54 5.25
C GLU A 346 16.05 -17.40 5.84
N VAL A 347 14.72 -17.53 5.83
CA VAL A 347 13.80 -16.44 6.15
C VAL A 347 13.11 -16.67 7.50
N ASN A 348 13.12 -17.89 8.06
CA ASN A 348 12.46 -18.27 9.32
C ASN A 348 11.01 -17.76 9.40
N LEU A 349 10.31 -17.82 8.26
CA LEU A 349 8.90 -17.44 8.09
C LEU A 349 8.06 -18.68 7.75
N GLU A 350 6.78 -18.65 8.12
CA GLU A 350 5.85 -19.75 7.82
C GLU A 350 5.08 -19.43 6.52
N ILE A 351 5.18 -20.31 5.52
CA ILE A 351 4.30 -20.27 4.35
C ILE A 351 2.99 -20.96 4.69
N GLN A 352 1.87 -20.38 4.26
CA GLN A 352 0.62 -21.13 4.21
C GLN A 352 0.52 -21.87 2.89
N GLU A 353 0.65 -23.19 2.90
CA GLU A 353 0.40 -24.05 1.73
C GLU A 353 -0.93 -23.71 1.03
N LYS A 354 -1.95 -23.31 1.81
CA LYS A 354 -3.27 -22.91 1.33
C LYS A 354 -3.29 -21.62 0.48
N LYS A 355 -2.20 -20.87 0.41
CA LYS A 355 -2.13 -19.59 -0.33
C LYS A 355 -1.29 -19.64 -1.59
N THR A 356 -0.41 -20.61 -1.74
CA THR A 356 0.34 -20.82 -2.97
C THR A 356 -0.65 -21.22 -4.07
N ASN A 357 -0.70 -20.45 -5.16
CA ASN A 357 -1.53 -20.76 -6.32
C ASN A 357 -0.63 -21.14 -7.48
N ILE A 358 -0.82 -22.33 -8.01
CA ILE A 358 -0.11 -22.82 -9.18
C ILE A 358 -1.06 -22.73 -10.37
N PHE A 359 -0.59 -22.14 -11.47
CA PHE A 359 -1.29 -22.09 -12.75
C PHE A 359 -0.45 -22.82 -13.79
N ARG A 360 -1.08 -23.62 -14.64
CA ARG A 360 -0.41 -24.26 -15.78
C ARG A 360 -0.98 -23.76 -17.09
N TYR A 361 -0.10 -23.48 -18.03
CA TYR A 361 -0.43 -23.04 -19.38
C TYR A 361 0.38 -23.86 -20.39
N GLU A 362 -0.28 -24.27 -21.47
CA GLU A 362 0.31 -25.00 -22.58
C GLU A 362 -0.48 -24.77 -23.88
N LEU A 363 0.12 -25.10 -25.02
CA LEU A 363 -0.59 -25.17 -26.30
C LEU A 363 -1.54 -26.37 -26.28
N ASN A 364 -2.80 -26.14 -26.58
CA ASN A 364 -3.77 -27.22 -26.81
C ASN A 364 -3.60 -27.82 -28.22
N SER A 365 -4.44 -28.83 -28.54
CA SER A 365 -4.49 -29.46 -29.86
C SER A 365 -4.72 -28.48 -31.02
N ASP A 366 -5.38 -27.35 -30.74
CA ASP A 366 -5.71 -26.31 -31.72
C ASP A 366 -4.63 -25.22 -31.81
N SER A 367 -3.45 -25.45 -31.21
CA SER A 367 -2.35 -24.48 -31.11
C SER A 367 -2.73 -23.18 -30.38
N GLU A 368 -3.76 -23.22 -29.53
CA GLU A 368 -4.12 -22.13 -28.64
C GLU A 368 -3.46 -22.29 -27.27
N PHE A 369 -2.75 -21.25 -26.82
CA PHE A 369 -2.14 -21.22 -25.50
C PHE A 369 -3.21 -21.00 -24.44
N THR A 370 -3.54 -22.05 -23.69
CA THR A 370 -4.63 -22.03 -22.70
C THR A 370 -4.18 -22.62 -21.38
N GLY A 371 -4.85 -22.23 -20.30
CA GLY A 371 -4.46 -22.68 -18.97
C GLY A 371 -5.44 -22.26 -17.89
N GLY A 372 -5.04 -22.51 -16.65
CA GLY A 372 -5.83 -22.20 -15.47
C GLY A 372 -5.15 -22.65 -14.18
N ILE A 373 -5.81 -22.35 -13.06
CA ILE A 373 -5.31 -22.74 -11.74
C ILE A 373 -5.40 -24.26 -11.53
N ILE A 374 -4.41 -24.84 -10.87
CA ILE A 374 -4.43 -26.24 -10.44
C ILE A 374 -5.21 -26.38 -9.14
N ARG A 375 -6.20 -27.28 -9.14
CA ARG A 375 -7.04 -27.65 -8.00
C ARG A 375 -7.28 -29.15 -8.01
N ASN A 376 -6.93 -29.84 -6.93
CA ASN A 376 -7.05 -31.30 -6.81
C ASN A 376 -6.46 -32.03 -8.03
N ASN A 377 -5.25 -31.62 -8.46
CA ASN A 377 -4.55 -32.12 -9.65
C ASN A 377 -5.31 -31.96 -10.99
N ARG A 378 -6.30 -31.05 -11.07
CA ARG A 378 -7.01 -30.70 -12.31
C ARG A 378 -6.90 -29.21 -12.61
N ILE A 379 -6.86 -28.86 -13.89
CA ILE A 379 -6.84 -27.47 -14.34
C ILE A 379 -8.26 -26.91 -14.33
N ASP A 380 -8.52 -25.90 -13.47
CA ASP A 380 -9.75 -25.12 -13.47
C ASP A 380 -9.59 -23.89 -14.38
N LYS A 381 -10.01 -24.04 -15.64
CA LYS A 381 -9.96 -22.98 -16.67
C LYS A 381 -10.80 -21.74 -16.33
N ASN A 382 -11.70 -21.81 -15.34
CA ASN A 382 -12.49 -20.65 -14.91
C ASN A 382 -11.69 -19.63 -14.10
N LYS A 383 -10.50 -20.02 -13.61
CA LYS A 383 -9.61 -19.19 -12.82
C LYS A 383 -8.29 -19.02 -13.52
N GLN A 384 -8.09 -17.80 -13.99
CA GLN A 384 -6.92 -17.37 -14.75
C GLN A 384 -5.89 -16.72 -13.82
N LEU A 385 -4.63 -16.66 -14.28
CA LEU A 385 -3.51 -16.08 -13.55
C LEU A 385 -3.83 -14.65 -13.11
N GLU A 386 -3.63 -14.34 -11.83
CA GLU A 386 -3.82 -12.99 -11.28
C GLU A 386 -2.53 -12.51 -10.61
N TYR A 387 -1.95 -11.41 -11.10
CA TYR A 387 -0.71 -10.84 -10.54
C TYR A 387 -0.75 -9.30 -10.56
N LEU A 388 -0.33 -8.66 -9.47
CA LEU A 388 -0.26 -7.19 -9.29
C LEU A 388 -1.48 -6.36 -9.75
N GLY A 389 -2.68 -6.94 -9.67
CA GLY A 389 -3.94 -6.29 -10.04
C GLY A 389 -4.41 -6.55 -11.48
N PHE A 390 -3.69 -7.39 -12.21
CA PHE A 390 -4.00 -7.85 -13.56
C PHE A 390 -4.43 -9.31 -13.55
N MET A 391 -5.03 -9.73 -14.67
CA MET A 391 -5.45 -11.09 -14.95
C MET A 391 -5.02 -11.43 -16.38
N TYR A 392 -4.45 -12.62 -16.59
CA TYR A 392 -4.00 -13.11 -17.88
C TYR A 392 -4.67 -14.44 -18.20
N ASP A 393 -5.33 -14.54 -19.35
CA ASP A 393 -6.11 -15.73 -19.76
C ASP A 393 -5.41 -16.62 -20.80
N GLY A 394 -4.11 -16.43 -21.05
CA GLY A 394 -3.37 -17.09 -22.13
C GLY A 394 -3.28 -16.27 -23.42
N LYS A 395 -4.14 -15.25 -23.58
CA LYS A 395 -4.19 -14.41 -24.78
C LYS A 395 -4.24 -12.92 -24.48
N LEU A 396 -5.03 -12.51 -23.49
CA LEU A 396 -5.34 -11.13 -23.18
C LEU A 396 -5.15 -10.83 -21.68
N ILE A 397 -4.49 -9.72 -21.43
CA ILE A 397 -4.29 -9.14 -20.11
C ILE A 397 -5.40 -8.12 -19.82
N ARG A 398 -6.06 -8.31 -18.67
CA ARG A 398 -7.18 -7.48 -18.20
C ARG A 398 -6.91 -6.98 -16.79
N VAL A 399 -7.46 -5.81 -16.44
CA VAL A 399 -7.45 -5.33 -15.06
C VAL A 399 -8.47 -6.12 -14.24
N LYS A 400 -8.06 -6.55 -13.03
CA LYS A 400 -8.86 -7.39 -12.13
C LYS A 400 -10.19 -6.73 -11.77
N THR A 401 -11.27 -7.52 -11.80
CA THR A 401 -12.64 -7.06 -11.48
C THR A 401 -12.78 -6.48 -10.06
N ALA A 402 -11.90 -6.88 -9.13
CA ALA A 402 -11.83 -6.33 -7.78
C ALA A 402 -11.49 -4.83 -7.77
N GLY A 403 -10.61 -4.37 -8.68
CA GLY A 403 -10.27 -2.96 -8.86
C GLY A 403 -11.49 -2.14 -9.25
N PHE A 404 -12.19 -2.55 -10.32
CA PHE A 404 -13.45 -1.95 -10.75
C PHE A 404 -14.52 -1.96 -9.65
N SER A 405 -14.66 -3.08 -8.92
CA SER A 405 -15.63 -3.19 -7.83
C SER A 405 -15.36 -2.17 -6.72
N LYS A 406 -14.09 -1.98 -6.34
CA LYS A 406 -13.68 -0.97 -5.36
C LYS A 406 -13.94 0.44 -5.88
N TYR A 407 -13.62 0.69 -7.15
CA TYR A 407 -13.89 1.96 -7.82
C TYR A 407 -15.37 2.34 -7.80
N TYR A 408 -16.26 1.48 -8.31
CA TYR A 408 -17.70 1.75 -8.34
C TYR A 408 -18.31 1.89 -6.94
N ARG A 409 -17.87 1.10 -5.96
CA ARG A 409 -18.32 1.24 -4.57
C ARG A 409 -17.95 2.60 -3.98
N THR A 410 -16.74 3.06 -4.27
CA THR A 410 -16.22 4.36 -3.80
C THR A 410 -16.92 5.53 -4.48
N MET A 411 -17.24 5.38 -5.78
CA MET A 411 -18.07 6.30 -6.55
C MET A 411 -19.46 6.43 -5.92
N LYS A 412 -20.21 5.33 -5.79
CA LYS A 412 -21.55 5.33 -5.18
C LYS A 412 -21.56 5.90 -3.76
N ARG A 413 -20.55 5.58 -2.94
CA ARG A 413 -20.40 6.17 -1.59
C ARG A 413 -20.20 7.69 -1.63
N SER A 414 -19.48 8.20 -2.64
CA SER A 414 -19.25 9.64 -2.78
C SER A 414 -20.52 10.38 -3.20
N PHE A 415 -21.32 9.79 -4.09
CA PHE A 415 -22.65 10.29 -4.44
C PHE A 415 -23.57 10.34 -3.21
N ARG A 416 -23.68 9.24 -2.45
CA ARG A 416 -24.48 9.20 -1.20
C ARG A 416 -24.03 10.25 -0.18
N ARG A 417 -22.71 10.45 -0.05
CA ARG A 417 -22.17 11.50 0.82
C ARG A 417 -22.51 12.90 0.31
N GLY A 418 -22.44 13.13 -1.00
CA GLY A 418 -22.88 14.38 -1.62
C GLY A 418 -24.36 14.64 -1.35
N ALA A 419 -25.22 13.63 -1.55
CA ALA A 419 -26.65 13.71 -1.27
C ALA A 419 -26.94 13.99 0.21
N HIS A 420 -26.24 13.34 1.13
CA HIS A 420 -26.39 13.60 2.56
C HIS A 420 -26.13 15.08 2.92
N PHE A 421 -25.09 15.68 2.34
CA PHE A 421 -24.82 17.11 2.55
C PHE A 421 -25.81 18.01 1.81
N ALA A 422 -26.21 17.67 0.59
CA ALA A 422 -27.21 18.44 -0.16
C ALA A 422 -28.60 18.46 0.50
N LYS A 423 -28.89 17.50 1.40
CA LYS A 423 -30.10 17.50 2.24
C LYS A 423 -29.98 18.37 3.50
N ALA A 424 -28.78 18.81 3.88
CA ALA A 424 -28.58 19.56 5.11
C ALA A 424 -29.08 21.00 4.95
N ALA A 425 -29.97 21.44 5.86
CA ALA A 425 -30.72 22.70 5.76
C ALA A 425 -29.86 23.98 5.63
N HIS A 426 -28.60 23.93 6.06
CA HIS A 426 -27.68 25.09 6.07
C HIS A 426 -26.81 25.22 4.80
N ILE A 427 -26.94 24.31 3.82
CA ILE A 427 -26.16 24.36 2.58
C ILE A 427 -27.06 24.92 1.45
N PRO A 428 -26.80 26.14 0.94
CA PRO A 428 -27.67 26.82 -0.02
C PRO A 428 -27.70 26.17 -1.42
N SER A 429 -26.95 25.07 -1.64
CA SER A 429 -26.87 24.40 -2.93
C SER A 429 -27.40 22.98 -2.87
N ASN A 430 -28.40 22.70 -3.70
CA ASN A 430 -28.89 21.35 -3.99
C ASN A 430 -27.92 20.52 -4.87
N SER A 431 -26.70 21.03 -5.11
CA SER A 431 -25.73 20.41 -5.99
C SER A 431 -24.94 19.31 -5.28
N LEU A 432 -24.74 18.19 -5.97
CA LEU A 432 -23.92 17.06 -5.49
C LEU A 432 -22.41 17.35 -5.42
N PHE A 433 -21.99 18.62 -5.48
CA PHE A 433 -20.60 19.05 -5.61
C PHE A 433 -19.93 18.37 -6.82
N GLU A 434 -20.61 18.47 -7.97
CA GLU A 434 -20.36 17.61 -9.13
C GLU A 434 -18.93 17.66 -9.67
N THR A 435 -18.29 18.84 -9.65
CA THR A 435 -16.91 19.03 -10.10
C THR A 435 -15.95 18.03 -9.45
N ARG A 436 -16.13 17.78 -8.14
CA ARG A 436 -15.33 16.80 -7.41
C ARG A 436 -15.61 15.37 -7.87
N LEU A 437 -16.87 15.05 -8.17
CA LEU A 437 -17.29 13.73 -8.63
C LEU A 437 -16.76 13.45 -10.04
N TYR A 438 -16.91 14.40 -10.97
CA TYR A 438 -16.35 14.32 -12.32
C TYR A 438 -14.82 14.17 -12.27
N LYS A 439 -14.12 15.06 -11.56
CA LYS A 439 -12.65 14.97 -11.43
C LYS A 439 -12.18 13.63 -10.88
N LYS A 440 -12.94 13.01 -9.98
CA LYS A 440 -12.52 11.76 -9.33
C LYS A 440 -12.92 10.49 -10.08
N TYR A 441 -14.02 10.50 -10.85
CA TYR A 441 -14.65 9.30 -11.39
C TYR A 441 -14.96 9.36 -12.89
N THR A 442 -14.41 10.33 -13.62
CA THR A 442 -14.56 10.39 -15.08
C THR A 442 -13.26 10.78 -15.77
N HIS A 443 -13.24 10.67 -17.10
CA HIS A 443 -12.10 11.03 -17.95
C HIS A 443 -11.69 12.50 -17.77
N LEU A 444 -12.60 13.36 -17.31
CA LEU A 444 -12.34 14.79 -17.06
C LEU A 444 -11.28 15.04 -15.99
N GLY A 445 -11.01 14.08 -15.11
CA GLY A 445 -9.89 14.16 -14.16
C GLY A 445 -8.81 13.12 -14.40
N ALA A 446 -8.76 12.50 -15.59
CA ALA A 446 -7.76 11.48 -15.90
C ALA A 446 -6.40 12.08 -16.34
N LYS A 447 -6.36 13.35 -16.73
CA LYS A 447 -5.10 14.00 -17.15
C LYS A 447 -4.37 14.62 -15.96
N ARG A 448 -3.03 14.58 -16.00
CA ARG A 448 -2.18 15.35 -15.08
C ARG A 448 -2.42 16.84 -15.31
N ARG A 449 -2.64 17.60 -14.23
CA ARG A 449 -2.88 19.05 -14.30
C ARG A 449 -2.12 19.76 -13.21
N LEU A 450 -1.50 20.89 -13.55
CA LEU A 450 -0.93 21.79 -12.54
C LEU A 450 -2.07 22.39 -11.73
N ARG A 451 -1.91 22.45 -10.40
CA ARG A 451 -2.84 23.20 -9.57
C ARG A 451 -2.48 24.68 -9.63
N TRP A 452 -3.51 25.48 -9.82
CA TRP A 452 -3.44 26.93 -9.74
C TRP A 452 -3.95 27.34 -8.36
N LEU A 453 -3.22 28.21 -7.68
CA LEU A 453 -3.58 28.72 -6.36
C LEU A 453 -4.02 30.19 -6.51
N PRO A 454 -4.98 30.65 -5.70
CA PRO A 454 -5.30 32.07 -5.63
C PRO A 454 -4.05 32.88 -5.33
N ASP A 455 -3.84 33.95 -6.09
CA ASP A 455 -2.71 34.86 -5.97
C ASP A 455 -3.20 36.26 -6.30
N GLU A 456 -3.32 37.08 -5.28
CA GLU A 456 -3.81 38.47 -5.37
C GLU A 456 -2.89 39.35 -6.22
N ASN A 457 -1.63 38.95 -6.41
CA ASN A 457 -0.65 39.68 -7.21
C ASN A 457 -0.61 39.23 -8.69
N SER A 458 -1.39 38.21 -9.06
CA SER A 458 -1.51 37.74 -10.45
C SER A 458 -2.62 38.49 -11.18
N ILE A 459 -2.38 38.85 -12.44
CA ILE A 459 -3.38 39.48 -13.34
C ILE A 459 -4.66 38.63 -13.43
N THR A 460 -4.53 37.31 -13.34
CA THR A 460 -5.68 36.39 -13.41
C THR A 460 -6.31 36.07 -12.06
N GLY A 461 -5.73 36.57 -10.96
CA GLY A 461 -6.05 36.18 -9.58
C GLY A 461 -5.53 34.80 -9.19
N TYR A 462 -4.76 34.13 -10.06
CA TYR A 462 -4.19 32.80 -9.83
C TYR A 462 -2.76 32.68 -10.32
N SER A 463 -1.91 31.95 -9.59
CA SER A 463 -0.55 31.62 -10.03
C SER A 463 -0.31 30.10 -10.04
N PRO A 464 0.60 29.62 -10.92
CA PRO A 464 0.91 28.20 -11.03
C PRO A 464 1.60 27.72 -9.75
N SER A 465 1.04 26.69 -9.10
CA SER A 465 1.68 26.08 -7.93
C SER A 465 2.69 25.01 -8.33
N LYS A 466 3.49 24.54 -7.37
CA LYS A 466 4.36 23.35 -7.54
C LYS A 466 3.60 22.02 -7.38
N LEU A 467 2.28 22.06 -7.16
CA LEU A 467 1.46 20.87 -6.90
C LEU A 467 0.73 20.43 -8.16
N TYR A 468 0.66 19.11 -8.37
CA TYR A 468 -0.06 18.51 -9.48
C TYR A 468 -1.23 17.65 -8.99
N ASP A 469 -2.31 17.67 -9.77
CA ASP A 469 -3.27 16.57 -9.78
C ASP A 469 -2.75 15.49 -10.73
N TRP A 470 -2.43 14.32 -10.18
CA TRP A 470 -1.78 13.23 -10.90
C TRP A 470 -2.75 12.32 -11.69
N GLY A 471 -4.05 12.68 -11.73
CA GLY A 471 -5.09 11.90 -12.38
C GLY A 471 -5.97 11.11 -11.41
N ASN A 472 -6.72 10.14 -11.93
CA ASN A 472 -7.64 9.29 -11.18
C ASN A 472 -7.51 7.81 -11.61
N PHE A 473 -8.47 6.96 -11.24
CA PHE A 473 -8.41 5.53 -11.59
C PHE A 473 -8.40 5.29 -13.10
N ILE A 474 -9.01 6.17 -13.90
CA ILE A 474 -8.99 6.07 -15.36
C ILE A 474 -7.58 6.33 -15.90
N SER A 475 -6.82 7.27 -15.32
CA SER A 475 -5.40 7.48 -15.67
C SER A 475 -4.57 6.21 -15.49
N TYR A 476 -4.84 5.46 -14.41
CA TYR A 476 -4.20 4.17 -14.17
C TYR A 476 -4.59 3.15 -15.26
N LEU A 477 -5.87 3.11 -15.66
CA LEU A 477 -6.35 2.21 -16.71
C LEU A 477 -5.80 2.58 -18.09
N GLU A 478 -5.67 3.87 -18.39
CA GLU A 478 -5.07 4.37 -19.64
C GLU A 478 -3.59 3.98 -19.73
N LYS A 479 -2.82 4.21 -18.64
CA LYS A 479 -1.42 3.76 -18.56
C LYS A 479 -1.32 2.24 -18.69
N ALA A 480 -2.17 1.50 -17.99
CA ALA A 480 -2.21 0.04 -18.07
C ALA A 480 -2.54 -0.46 -19.48
N ASN A 481 -3.50 0.16 -20.17
CA ASN A 481 -3.84 -0.18 -21.54
C ASN A 481 -2.65 0.07 -22.48
N MET A 482 -1.96 1.19 -22.32
CA MET A 482 -0.77 1.51 -23.14
C MET A 482 0.34 0.47 -22.98
N VAL A 483 0.71 0.13 -21.73
CA VAL A 483 1.77 -0.84 -21.45
C VAL A 483 1.39 -2.24 -21.96
N MET A 484 0.17 -2.69 -21.64
CA MET A 484 -0.28 -4.04 -22.02
C MET A 484 -0.66 -4.18 -23.50
N LYS A 485 -0.69 -3.08 -24.27
CA LYS A 485 -1.04 -3.09 -25.70
C LYS A 485 -0.07 -3.93 -26.53
N VAL A 486 1.20 -4.01 -26.11
CA VAL A 486 2.23 -4.83 -26.77
C VAL A 486 1.82 -6.30 -26.82
N ILE A 487 1.32 -6.84 -25.70
CA ILE A 487 0.85 -8.23 -25.59
C ILE A 487 -0.56 -8.37 -26.18
N ASN A 488 -1.48 -7.48 -25.78
CA ASN A 488 -2.90 -7.59 -26.18
C ASN A 488 -3.14 -7.38 -27.67
N LYS A 489 -2.26 -6.62 -28.35
CA LYS A 489 -2.44 -6.14 -29.73
C LYS A 489 -3.74 -5.37 -29.97
N ASP A 490 -4.39 -4.91 -28.90
CA ASP A 490 -5.65 -4.17 -28.93
C ASP A 490 -5.85 -3.32 -27.66
N ASP A 491 -6.95 -2.57 -27.62
CA ASP A 491 -7.34 -1.74 -26.48
C ASP A 491 -8.26 -2.49 -25.48
N THR A 492 -7.94 -3.74 -25.16
CA THR A 492 -8.73 -4.61 -24.25
C THR A 492 -9.04 -3.94 -22.91
N ILE A 493 -8.07 -3.29 -22.26
CA ILE A 493 -8.28 -2.65 -20.96
C ILE A 493 -9.19 -1.43 -21.11
N SER A 494 -9.04 -0.64 -22.19
CA SER A 494 -9.94 0.47 -22.50
C SER A 494 -11.39 0.01 -22.69
N LYS A 495 -11.59 -1.12 -23.38
CA LYS A 495 -12.90 -1.75 -23.54
C LYS A 495 -13.53 -2.14 -22.19
N GLN A 496 -12.75 -2.47 -21.15
CA GLN A 496 -13.28 -2.80 -19.81
C GLN A 496 -13.96 -1.61 -19.13
N TYR A 497 -13.47 -0.38 -19.34
CA TYR A 497 -13.97 0.81 -18.65
C TYR A 497 -14.83 1.74 -19.49
N ARG A 498 -15.09 1.44 -20.76
CA ARG A 498 -15.97 2.24 -21.65
C ARG A 498 -17.34 2.59 -21.04
N LYS A 499 -17.91 1.67 -20.24
CA LYS A 499 -19.22 1.87 -19.57
C LYS A 499 -19.17 2.74 -18.31
N VAL A 500 -18.00 3.20 -17.88
CA VAL A 500 -17.87 4.03 -16.66
C VAL A 500 -18.64 5.34 -16.79
N TRP A 501 -18.59 6.00 -17.95
CA TRP A 501 -19.28 7.27 -18.17
C TRP A 501 -20.81 7.15 -18.02
N ASN A 502 -21.41 6.15 -18.68
CA ASN A 502 -22.85 5.92 -18.61
C ASN A 502 -23.27 5.55 -17.19
N LYS A 503 -22.56 4.64 -16.53
CA LYS A 503 -22.83 4.26 -15.14
C LYS A 503 -22.69 5.42 -14.16
N PHE A 504 -21.75 6.35 -14.40
CA PHE A 504 -21.63 7.56 -13.59
C PHE A 504 -22.91 8.40 -13.68
N HIS A 505 -23.43 8.61 -14.89
CA HIS A 505 -24.64 9.39 -15.12
C HIS A 505 -25.91 8.68 -14.64
N GLU A 506 -25.99 7.35 -14.75
CA GLU A 506 -27.06 6.55 -14.13
C GLU A 506 -27.10 6.77 -12.61
N VAL A 507 -25.95 6.67 -11.93
CA VAL A 507 -25.86 6.90 -10.49
C VAL A 507 -26.19 8.35 -10.14
N LYS A 508 -25.72 9.32 -10.93
CA LYS A 508 -26.05 10.74 -10.76
C LYS A 508 -27.56 10.97 -10.85
N LYS A 509 -28.21 10.48 -11.90
CA LYS A 509 -29.65 10.60 -12.12
C LYS A 509 -30.44 9.98 -10.96
N SER A 510 -30.12 8.73 -10.60
CA SER A 510 -30.74 8.04 -9.46
C SER A 510 -30.57 8.81 -8.15
N THR A 511 -29.40 9.39 -7.90
CA THR A 511 -29.14 10.18 -6.67
C THR A 511 -29.98 11.47 -6.64
N TYR A 512 -30.14 12.16 -7.79
CA TYR A 512 -31.02 13.34 -7.85
C TYR A 512 -32.50 12.98 -7.70
N SER A 513 -32.95 11.84 -8.25
CA SER A 513 -34.31 11.36 -8.03
C SER A 513 -34.57 11.10 -6.54
N GLU A 514 -33.64 10.45 -5.83
CA GLU A 514 -33.72 10.24 -4.37
C GLU A 514 -33.76 11.55 -3.58
N LEU A 515 -33.05 12.59 -4.03
CA LEU A 515 -33.06 13.92 -3.41
C LEU A 515 -34.41 14.63 -3.59
N LYS A 516 -35.02 14.52 -4.77
CA LYS A 516 -36.33 15.10 -5.07
C LYS A 516 -37.44 14.44 -4.26
N ILE A 517 -37.43 13.10 -4.16
CA ILE A 517 -38.43 12.34 -3.40
C ILE A 517 -38.36 12.67 -1.90
N SER A 518 -37.17 12.82 -1.32
CA SER A 518 -37.05 13.14 0.11
C SER A 518 -37.48 14.56 0.53
N LYS A 519 -37.98 15.37 -0.41
CA LYS A 519 -38.46 16.73 -0.17
C LYS A 519 -39.98 16.85 -0.34
N ILE A 520 -40.63 15.82 -0.86
CA ILE A 520 -42.08 15.61 -0.79
C ILE A 520 -42.34 14.86 0.50
#